data_AF-S6U820-F1
#
_entry.id   AF-S6U820-F1
#
_cell.length_a   1.000
_cell.length_b   1.000
_cell.length_c   1.000
_cell.angle_alpha   90.00
_cell.angle_beta   90.00
_cell.angle_gamma   90.00
#
_symmetry.space_group_name_H-M   'P 1'
#
loop_
_entity.id
_entity.type
_entity.pdbx_description
1 polymer ?
#
loop_
_entity_poly.entity_id
_entity_poly.type
_entity_poly.pdbx_seq_one_letter_code
_entity_poly.pdbx_strand_id
1 'polypeptide(L)'
;MPSFMPSVPVDVSRLLIPNAEQVCAWLIENAGLKTTDLERAQRLQQESEGTELLGLLTRLGLVSEFELARAWAALLQAPLL
;
A
#
# COMPACT_ATOMS: atom_id res chain seq x y z
N MET A 1 6.24 -32.76 20.12
CA MET A 1 7.50 -32.27 19.51
C MET A 1 7.14 -31.09 18.62
N PRO A 2 7.78 -29.92 18.73
CA PRO A 2 7.48 -28.81 17.82
C PRO A 2 8.17 -29.08 16.47
N SER A 3 7.37 -29.17 15.41
CA SER A 3 7.87 -29.28 14.04
C SER A 3 8.50 -27.96 13.61
N PHE A 4 9.81 -27.96 13.41
CA PHE A 4 10.51 -26.86 12.76
C PHE A 4 10.10 -26.86 11.28
N MET A 5 9.35 -25.83 10.86
CA MET A 5 9.13 -25.59 9.44
C MET A 5 10.47 -25.19 8.83
N PRO A 6 10.97 -25.86 7.78
CA PRO A 6 12.19 -25.44 7.12
C PRO A 6 11.96 -24.04 6.52
N SER A 7 12.79 -23.07 6.94
CA SER A 7 12.74 -21.71 6.42
C SER A 7 13.19 -21.74 4.96
N VAL A 8 12.22 -21.84 4.04
CA VAL A 8 12.48 -21.66 2.61
C VAL A 8 13.00 -20.24 2.42
N PRO A 9 14.19 -20.04 1.83
CA PRO A 9 14.68 -18.70 1.54
C PRO A 9 13.68 -18.00 0.63
N VAL A 10 13.17 -16.86 1.08
CA VAL A 10 12.27 -16.02 0.28
C VAL A 10 13.06 -15.54 -0.93
N ASP A 11 12.69 -16.02 -2.11
CA ASP A 11 13.25 -15.56 -3.38
C ASP A 11 12.75 -14.13 -3.64
N VAL A 12 13.55 -13.15 -3.20
CA VAL A 12 13.24 -11.72 -3.31
C VAL A 12 13.05 -11.30 -4.77
N SER A 13 13.70 -11.99 -5.71
CA SER A 13 13.55 -11.79 -7.16
C SER A 13 12.14 -12.09 -7.68
N ARG A 14 11.34 -12.87 -6.93
CA ARG A 14 9.95 -13.22 -7.27
C ARG A 14 8.92 -12.44 -6.46
N LEU A 15 9.34 -11.59 -5.51
CA LEU A 15 8.42 -10.72 -4.79
C LEU A 15 7.93 -9.63 -5.74
N LEU A 16 6.78 -9.87 -6.35
CA LEU A 16 5.94 -8.84 -6.95
C LEU A 16 5.42 -7.95 -5.83
N ILE A 17 6.25 -7.03 -5.35
CA ILE A 17 5.84 -6.00 -4.40
C ILE A 17 4.84 -5.11 -5.16
N PRO A 18 3.59 -4.98 -4.67
CA PRO A 18 2.61 -4.11 -5.29
C PRO A 18 3.14 -2.68 -5.40
N ASN A 19 2.92 -2.02 -6.54
CA ASN A 19 3.29 -0.63 -6.71
C ASN A 19 2.24 0.32 -6.10
N ALA A 20 2.56 1.61 -6.01
CA ALA A 20 1.65 2.61 -5.45
C ALA A 20 0.32 2.72 -6.21
N GLU A 21 0.31 2.49 -7.52
CA GLU A 21 -0.91 2.53 -8.34
C GLU A 21 -1.87 1.39 -7.97
N GLN A 22 -1.36 0.17 -7.80
CA GLN A 22 -2.14 -0.98 -7.37
C GLN A 22 -2.73 -0.77 -5.97
N VAL A 23 -1.95 -0.19 -5.07
CA VAL A 23 -2.43 0.20 -3.73
C VAL A 23 -3.53 1.25 -3.82
N CYS A 24 -3.35 2.29 -4.64
CA CYS A 24 -4.37 3.33 -4.84
C CYS A 24 -5.68 2.77 -5.43
N ALA A 25 -5.59 1.87 -6.42
CA ALA A 25 -6.74 1.20 -7.01
C ALA A 25 -7.52 0.41 -5.94
N TRP A 26 -6.82 -0.37 -5.12
CA TRP A 26 -7.45 -1.11 -4.04
C TRP A 26 -8.14 -0.19 -3.03
N LEU A 27 -7.51 0.94 -2.66
CA LEU A 27 -8.06 1.92 -1.72
C LEU A 27 -9.32 2.61 -2.26
N ILE A 28 -9.39 2.87 -3.57
CA ILE A 28 -10.60 3.40 -4.22
C ILE A 28 -11.75 2.40 -4.10
N GLU A 29 -11.46 1.13 -4.38
CA GLU A 29 -12.48 0.08 -4.39
C GLU A 29 -12.95 -0.33 -2.99
N ASN A 30 -12.06 -0.29 -1.98
CA ASN A 30 -12.30 -0.94 -0.69
C ASN A 30 -12.23 -0.01 0.54
N ALA A 31 -11.61 1.17 0.42
CA ALA A 31 -11.39 2.08 1.55
C ALA A 31 -12.03 3.48 1.35
N GLY A 32 -12.79 3.68 0.27
CA GLY A 32 -13.50 4.93 0.03
C GLY A 32 -12.61 6.11 -0.39
N LEU A 33 -11.37 5.84 -0.82
CA LEU A 33 -10.52 6.86 -1.44
C LEU A 33 -11.20 7.37 -2.71
N LYS A 34 -11.44 8.68 -2.79
CA LYS A 34 -12.04 9.28 -3.98
C LYS A 34 -10.99 9.51 -5.05
N THR A 35 -11.34 9.24 -6.31
CA THR A 35 -10.50 9.53 -7.48
C THR A 35 -10.10 11.00 -7.55
N THR A 36 -11.02 11.91 -7.22
CA THR A 36 -10.74 13.35 -7.18
C THR A 36 -9.69 13.73 -6.14
N ASP A 37 -9.67 13.05 -5.00
CA ASP A 37 -8.73 13.32 -3.92
C ASP A 37 -7.35 12.73 -4.25
N LEU A 38 -7.33 11.57 -4.92
CA LEU A 38 -6.11 10.98 -5.46
C LEU A 38 -5.46 11.89 -6.52
N GLU A 39 -6.22 12.41 -7.47
CA GLU A 39 -5.70 13.36 -8.48
C GLU A 39 -5.09 14.61 -7.83
N ARG A 40 -5.73 15.13 -6.77
CA ARG A 40 -5.20 16.26 -6.01
C ARG A 40 -3.90 15.91 -5.30
N ALA A 41 -3.81 14.74 -4.69
CA ALA A 41 -2.59 14.27 -4.04
C ALA A 41 -1.45 14.06 -5.04
N GLN A 42 -1.73 13.52 -6.24
CA GLN A 42 -0.73 13.36 -7.30
C GLN A 42 -0.17 14.70 -7.80
N ARG A 43 -1.02 15.73 -7.93
CA ARG A 43 -0.54 17.09 -8.26
C ARG A 43 0.37 17.65 -7.18
N LEU A 44 -0.03 17.52 -5.90
CA LEU A 44 0.81 17.95 -4.78
C LEU A 44 2.16 17.19 -4.74
N GLN A 45 2.14 15.91 -5.08
CA GLN A 45 3.33 15.07 -5.14
C GLN A 45 4.33 15.61 -6.18
N GLN A 46 3.83 16.01 -7.35
CA GLN A 46 4.67 16.59 -8.42
C GLN A 46 5.30 17.93 -8.01
N GLU A 47 4.63 18.69 -7.14
CA GLU A 47 5.14 19.96 -6.60
C GLU A 47 6.16 19.77 -5.46
N SER A 48 6.21 18.59 -4.85
CA SER A 48 7.04 18.30 -3.67
C SER A 48 8.05 17.18 -3.98
N GLU A 49 9.28 17.55 -4.34
CA GLU A 49 10.36 16.59 -4.58
C GLU A 49 10.55 15.64 -3.38
N GLY A 50 10.64 14.34 -3.66
CA GLY A 50 10.91 13.30 -2.65
C GLY A 50 9.72 12.86 -1.79
N THR A 51 8.51 13.38 -2.04
CA THR A 51 7.31 12.91 -1.35
C THR A 51 6.73 11.66 -2.04
N GLU A 52 6.60 10.56 -1.29
CA GLU A 52 5.87 9.38 -1.76
C GLU A 52 4.35 9.59 -1.68
N LEU A 53 3.63 9.20 -2.74
CA LEU A 53 2.17 9.37 -2.86
C LEU A 53 1.41 8.75 -1.69
N LEU A 54 1.73 7.51 -1.31
CA LEU A 54 1.03 6.79 -0.24
C LEU A 54 1.22 7.50 1.12
N GLY A 55 2.43 7.99 1.40
CA GLY A 55 2.69 8.81 2.59
C GLY A 55 2.03 10.19 2.54
N LEU A 56 1.75 10.73 1.35
CA LEU A 56 0.96 11.95 1.21
C LEU A 56 -0.53 11.69 1.50
N LEU A 57 -1.10 10.59 1.00
CA LEU A 57 -2.49 10.21 1.24
C LEU A 57 -2.80 10.06 2.74
N THR A 58 -1.89 9.46 3.51
CA THR A 58 -2.05 9.31 4.96
C THR A 58 -1.92 10.63 5.71
N ARG A 59 -0.91 11.45 5.36
CA ARG A 59 -0.72 12.78 5.98
C ARG A 59 -1.86 13.75 5.70
N LEU A 60 -2.49 13.66 4.52
CA LEU A 60 -3.67 14.47 4.18
C LEU A 60 -4.96 13.95 4.83
N GLY A 61 -4.92 12.80 5.53
CA GLY A 61 -6.10 12.18 6.14
C GLY A 61 -7.09 11.61 5.12
N LEU A 62 -6.65 11.39 3.87
CA LEU A 62 -7.47 10.80 2.81
C LEU A 62 -7.62 9.29 2.98
N VAL A 63 -6.63 8.68 3.65
CA VAL A 63 -6.57 7.25 3.96
C VAL A 63 -5.94 7.11 5.34
N SER A 64 -6.47 6.24 6.19
CA SER A 64 -5.85 5.92 7.47
C SER A 64 -4.64 4.97 7.29
N GLU A 65 -3.71 4.97 8.24
CA GLU A 65 -2.60 3.99 8.24
C GLU A 65 -3.10 2.54 8.26
N PHE A 66 -4.23 2.29 8.94
CA PHE A 66 -4.87 0.99 8.98
C PHE A 66 -5.43 0.56 7.61
N GLU A 67 -6.04 1.47 6.85
CA GLU A 67 -6.49 1.19 5.48
C GLU A 67 -5.32 0.92 4.54
N LEU A 68 -4.25 1.69 4.67
CA LEU A 68 -3.03 1.47 3.90
C LEU A 68 -2.43 0.08 4.22
N ALA A 69 -2.37 -0.29 5.50
CA ALA A 69 -1.90 -1.61 5.92
C ALA A 69 -2.81 -2.75 5.39
N ARG A 70 -4.13 -2.55 5.40
CA ARG A 70 -5.08 -3.50 4.79
C ARG A 70 -4.86 -3.65 3.28
N ALA A 71 -4.61 -2.57 2.57
CA ALA A 71 -4.33 -2.61 1.14
C ALA A 71 -3.08 -3.45 0.84
N TRP A 72 -2.00 -3.22 1.61
CA TRP A 72 -0.77 -4.02 1.50
C TRP A 72 -1.01 -5.49 1.82
N ALA A 73 -1.69 -5.80 2.93
CA ALA A 73 -2.02 -7.17 3.32
C ALA A 73 -2.83 -7.89 2.24
N ALA A 74 -3.84 -7.22 1.67
CA ALA A 74 -4.67 -7.77 0.61
C ALA A 74 -3.88 -8.05 -0.67
N LEU A 75 -3.05 -7.11 -1.12
CA LEU A 75 -2.28 -7.24 -2.36
C LEU A 75 -1.11 -8.22 -2.24
N LEU A 76 -0.51 -8.32 -1.06
CA LEU A 76 0.54 -9.31 -0.75
C LEU A 76 -0.01 -10.69 -0.38
N GLN A 77 -1.35 -10.83 -0.27
CA GLN A 77 -2.00 -12.04 0.23
C GLN A 77 -1.46 -12.49 1.59
N ALA A 78 -1.13 -11.52 2.43
CA ALA A 78 -0.55 -11.72 3.74
C ALA A 78 -1.57 -11.36 4.84
N PRO A 79 -1.54 -12.01 6.01
CA PRO A 79 -2.37 -11.61 7.13
C PRO A 79 -1.94 -10.23 7.65
N LEU A 80 -2.92 -9.39 8.01
CA LEU A 80 -2.68 -8.20 8.82
C LEU A 80 -2.55 -8.63 10.28
N LEU A 81 -1.42 -8.29 10.92
CA LEU A 81 -1.07 -8.68 12.29
C LEU A 81 -1.53 -7.65 13.34
#